data_AF-A0A965AEA2-F1
#
_entry.id   AF-A0A965AEA2-F1
#
_cell.length_a   1.000
_cell.length_b   1.000
_cell.length_c   1.000
_cell.angle_alpha   90.00
_cell.angle_beta   90.00
_cell.angle_gamma   90.00
#
_symmetry.space_group_name_H-M   'P 1'
#
loop_
_entity.id
_entity.type
_entity.pdbx_description
1 polymer ?
#
loop_
_entity_poly.entity_id
_entity_poly.type
_entity_poly.pdbx_seq_one_letter_code
_entity_poly.pdbx_strand_id
1 'polypeptide(L)'
;MSKQSGNTLLAFLLGAAAGAAIGILYAPEKGSVTREKLSFKLDKYRKMLQDLVNDLIEGKETPLTTEAKSQGQKVVDETKNKAERLLDDVDSLLEQLRNSKG
;
A
#
# COMPACT_ATOMS: atom_id res chain seq x y z
N MET A 1 -13.88 -16.56 1.21
CA MET A 1 -13.58 -15.23 0.62
C MET A 1 -12.06 -15.10 0.46
N SER A 2 -11.49 -15.43 -0.70
CA SER A 2 -10.02 -15.42 -0.92
C SER A 2 -9.58 -14.73 -2.22
N LYS A 3 -10.52 -14.26 -3.06
CA LYS A 3 -10.21 -13.61 -4.34
C LYS A 3 -9.85 -12.12 -4.26
N GLN A 4 -10.05 -11.46 -3.11
CA GLN A 4 -9.90 -10.00 -3.00
C GLN A 4 -8.47 -9.56 -2.66
N SER A 5 -7.74 -10.36 -1.86
CA SER A 5 -6.38 -10.05 -1.42
C SER A 5 -5.34 -10.18 -2.54
N GLY A 6 -5.44 -11.23 -3.38
CA GLY A 6 -4.56 -11.40 -4.54
C GLY A 6 -4.70 -10.28 -5.57
N ASN A 7 -5.93 -9.85 -5.86
CA ASN A 7 -6.20 -8.75 -6.78
C ASN A 7 -5.67 -7.40 -6.27
N THR A 8 -5.73 -7.16 -4.97
CA THR A 8 -5.24 -5.90 -4.37
C THR A 8 -3.71 -5.83 -4.40
N LEU A 9 -3.02 -6.94 -4.08
CA LEU A 9 -1.56 -7.00 -4.14
C LEU A 9 -1.05 -6.81 -5.59
N LEU A 10 -1.73 -7.42 -6.55
CA LEU A 10 -1.45 -7.24 -7.98
C LEU A 10 -1.65 -5.79 -8.44
N ALA A 11 -2.77 -5.17 -8.05
CA ALA A 11 -3.04 -3.77 -8.38
C ALA A 11 -2.00 -2.82 -7.77
N PHE A 12 -1.57 -3.07 -6.53
CA PHE A 12 -0.50 -2.32 -5.88
C PHE A 12 0.84 -2.47 -6.63
N LEU A 13 1.24 -3.70 -6.97
CA LEU A 13 2.49 -3.95 -7.71
C LEU A 13 2.46 -3.31 -9.10
N LEU A 14 1.33 -3.39 -9.81
CA LEU A 14 1.14 -2.71 -11.10
C LEU A 14 1.24 -1.20 -10.96
N GLY A 15 0.59 -0.61 -9.96
CA GLY A 15 0.66 0.82 -9.68
C GLY A 15 2.08 1.27 -9.29
N ALA A 16 2.76 0.51 -8.44
CA ALA A 16 4.14 0.78 -8.03
C ALA A 16 5.11 0.69 -9.21
N ALA A 17 4.98 -0.34 -10.06
CA ALA A 17 5.80 -0.50 -11.25
C ALA A 17 5.58 0.64 -12.25
N ALA A 18 4.32 0.98 -12.52
CA ALA A 18 3.97 2.11 -13.39
C ALA A 18 4.50 3.45 -12.81
N GLY A 19 4.33 3.69 -11.51
CA GLY A 19 4.83 4.89 -10.83
C GLY A 19 6.35 4.99 -10.83
N ALA A 20 7.06 3.88 -10.60
CA ALA A 20 8.52 3.84 -10.67
C ALA A 20 9.02 4.09 -12.11
N ALA A 21 8.37 3.49 -13.10
CA ALA A 21 8.71 3.73 -14.51
C ALA A 21 8.54 5.21 -14.87
N ILE A 22 7.41 5.82 -14.50
CA ILE A 22 7.15 7.24 -14.73
C ILE A 22 8.16 8.11 -13.97
N GLY A 23 8.45 7.80 -12.70
CA GLY A 23 9.41 8.56 -11.88
C GLY A 23 10.84 8.53 -12.42
N ILE A 24 11.30 7.37 -12.90
CA ILE A 24 12.62 7.21 -13.53
C ILE A 24 12.67 7.96 -14.87
N LEU A 25 11.60 7.92 -15.67
CA LEU A 25 11.52 8.65 -16.94
C LEU A 25 11.47 10.17 -16.73
N TYR A 26 10.78 10.63 -15.68
CA TYR A 26 10.68 12.05 -15.36
C TYR A 26 12.02 12.61 -14.84
N ALA A 27 12.77 11.83 -14.07
CA ALA A 27 14.06 12.23 -13.51
C ALA A 27 15.13 11.14 -13.70
N PRO A 28 15.80 11.11 -14.87
CA PRO A 28 16.82 10.10 -15.15
C PRO A 28 18.15 10.43 -14.45
N GLU A 29 18.62 9.51 -13.62
CA GLU A 29 20.01 9.50 -13.16
C GLU A 29 20.92 8.77 -14.16
N LYS A 30 22.22 9.06 -14.13
CA LYS A 30 23.20 8.32 -14.95
C LYS A 30 23.17 6.83 -14.59
N GLY A 31 23.14 5.96 -15.60
CA GLY A 31 23.04 4.52 -15.40
C GLY A 31 24.15 3.92 -14.53
N SER A 32 25.37 4.48 -14.56
CA SER A 32 26.47 4.10 -13.67
C SER A 32 26.13 4.33 -12.20
N VAL A 33 25.54 5.49 -11.88
CA VAL A 33 25.12 5.87 -10.53
C VAL A 33 23.93 5.01 -10.07
N THR A 34 22.96 4.78 -10.95
CA THR A 34 21.79 3.92 -10.66
C THR A 34 22.23 2.50 -10.34
N ARG A 35 23.16 1.92 -11.12
CA ARG A 35 23.67 0.56 -10.89
C ARG A 35 24.42 0.45 -9.57
N GLU A 36 25.27 1.43 -9.24
CA GLU A 36 26.01 1.45 -7.98
C GLU A 36 25.06 1.55 -6.77
N LYS A 37 24.12 2.50 -6.80
CA LYS A 37 23.09 2.66 -5.77
C LYS A 37 22.23 1.41 -5.63
N LEU A 38 21.85 0.78 -6.75
CA LEU A 38 21.01 -0.41 -6.77
C LEU A 38 21.74 -1.60 -6.15
N SER A 39 22.98 -1.87 -6.56
CA SER A 39 23.80 -2.95 -5.99
C SER A 39 23.99 -2.79 -4.48
N PHE A 40 24.32 -1.59 -4.02
CA PHE A 40 24.53 -1.31 -2.59
C PHE A 40 23.24 -1.51 -1.78
N LYS A 41 22.11 -0.97 -2.26
CA LYS A 41 20.81 -1.11 -1.59
C LYS A 41 20.29 -2.55 -1.64
N LEU A 42 20.47 -3.26 -2.75
CA LEU A 42 20.00 -4.65 -2.87
C LEU A 42 20.69 -5.58 -1.89
N ASP A 43 22.01 -5.49 -1.74
CA ASP A 43 22.73 -6.37 -0.80
C ASP A 43 22.25 -6.13 0.64
N LYS A 44 22.05 -4.86 1.01
CA LYS A 44 21.51 -4.48 2.31
C LYS A 44 20.08 -5.00 2.52
N TYR A 45 19.17 -4.75 1.57
CA TYR A 45 17.78 -5.20 1.70
C TYR A 45 17.67 -6.72 1.66
N ARG A 46 18.50 -7.42 0.88
CA ARG A 46 18.53 -8.88 0.84
C ARG A 46 18.87 -9.47 2.22
N LYS A 47 19.90 -8.93 2.89
CA LYS A 47 20.26 -9.35 4.24
C LYS A 47 19.12 -9.09 5.23
N MET A 48 18.57 -7.88 5.23
CA MET A 48 17.43 -7.54 6.10
C MET A 48 16.20 -8.42 5.84
N LEU A 49 15.90 -8.75 4.58
CA LEU A 49 14.79 -9.64 4.23
C LEU A 49 15.07 -11.09 4.62
N GLN A 50 16.32 -11.56 4.49
CA GLN A 50 16.71 -12.87 4.99
C GLN A 50 16.53 -12.95 6.51
N ASP A 51 17.00 -11.94 7.24
CA ASP A 51 16.85 -11.87 8.69
C ASP A 51 15.36 -11.85 9.07
N LEU A 52 14.54 -11.02 8.41
CA LEU A 52 13.10 -10.95 8.67
C LEU A 52 12.38 -12.27 8.34
N VAL A 53 12.74 -12.92 7.23
CA VAL A 53 12.15 -14.23 6.85
C VAL A 53 12.58 -15.31 7.84
N ASN A 54 13.84 -15.31 8.26
CA ASN A 54 14.34 -16.23 9.29
C ASN A 54 13.62 -16.00 10.63
N ASP A 55 13.44 -14.75 11.05
CA ASP A 55 12.70 -14.38 12.27
C ASP A 55 11.22 -14.84 12.19
N LEU A 56 10.59 -14.71 11.02
CA LEU A 56 9.22 -15.19 10.77
C LEU A 56 9.12 -16.73 10.82
N ILE A 57 10.12 -17.44 10.28
CA ILE A 57 10.17 -18.91 10.26
C ILE A 57 10.50 -19.47 11.64
N GLU A 58 11.39 -18.82 12.39
CA GLU A 58 11.75 -19.19 13.77
C GLU A 58 10.65 -18.84 14.79
N GLY A 59 9.55 -18.21 14.37
CA GLY A 59 8.38 -17.98 15.21
C GLY A 59 8.64 -17.02 16.36
N LYS A 60 9.63 -16.13 16.23
CA LYS A 60 9.89 -15.11 17.23
C LYS A 60 8.80 -14.05 17.12
N GLU A 61 7.84 -14.08 18.05
CA GLU A 61 6.82 -13.06 18.26
C GLU A 61 7.51 -11.71 18.50
N THR A 62 7.83 -10.98 17.43
CA THR A 62 8.41 -9.65 17.54
C THR A 62 7.31 -8.66 17.90
N PRO A 63 7.57 -7.65 18.76
CA PRO A 63 6.58 -6.63 19.15
C PRO A 63 5.95 -5.88 17.97
N LEU A 64 6.63 -5.89 16.81
CA LEU A 64 6.19 -5.23 15.57
C LEU A 64 4.87 -5.79 15.04
N THR A 65 4.57 -7.07 15.26
CA THR A 65 3.31 -7.69 14.81
C THR A 65 2.11 -7.18 15.59
N THR A 66 2.30 -6.76 16.85
CA THR A 66 1.22 -6.27 17.71
C THR A 66 0.91 -4.80 17.41
N GLU A 67 1.95 -3.96 17.29
CA GLU A 67 1.78 -2.53 17.01
C GLU A 67 1.28 -2.28 15.58
N ALA A 68 1.84 -2.96 14.58
CA ALA A 68 1.42 -2.79 13.18
C ALA A 68 0.00 -3.32 12.93
N LYS A 69 -0.41 -4.37 13.63
CA LYS A 69 -1.77 -4.91 13.55
C LYS A 69 -2.77 -3.98 14.24
N SER A 70 -2.40 -3.38 15.38
CA SER A 70 -3.22 -2.38 16.07
C SER A 70 -3.37 -1.08 15.27
N GLN A 71 -2.26 -0.53 14.76
CA GLN A 71 -2.26 0.67 13.90
C GLN A 71 -2.98 0.41 12.57
N GLY A 72 -2.77 -0.76 11.97
CA GLY A 72 -3.47 -1.18 10.75
C GLY A 72 -4.98 -1.30 10.95
N GLN A 73 -5.43 -1.85 12.09
CA GLN A 73 -6.86 -1.88 12.44
C GLN A 73 -7.46 -0.48 12.57
N LYS A 74 -6.76 0.46 13.22
CA LYS A 74 -7.22 1.85 13.31
C LYS A 74 -7.39 2.51 11.94
N VAL A 75 -6.42 2.33 11.04
CA VAL A 75 -6.49 2.89 9.67
C VAL A 75 -7.61 2.25 8.87
N VAL A 76 -7.84 0.94 9.00
CA VAL A 76 -8.96 0.24 8.36
C VAL A 76 -10.30 0.75 8.88
N ASP A 77 -10.44 0.92 10.19
CA ASP A 77 -11.66 1.45 10.81
C ASP A 77 -11.93 2.90 10.41
N GLU A 78 -10.90 3.75 10.39
CA GLU A 78 -11.00 5.13 9.91
C GLU A 78 -11.39 5.20 8.42
N THR A 79 -10.82 4.31 7.60
CA THR A 79 -11.13 4.24 6.17
C THR A 79 -12.55 3.76 5.93
N LYS A 80 -13.03 2.78 6.69
CA LYS A 80 -14.41 2.28 6.62
C LYS A 80 -15.41 3.39 6.99
N ASN A 81 -15.17 4.08 8.11
CA ASN A 81 -16.02 5.18 8.56
C ASN A 81 -16.04 6.35 7.55
N LYS A 82 -14.90 6.65 6.91
CA LYS A 82 -14.86 7.67 5.83
C LYS A 82 -15.60 7.21 4.58
N ALA A 83 -15.53 5.94 4.22
CA ALA A 83 -16.26 5.40 3.09
C ALA A 83 -17.78 5.44 3.31
N GLU A 84 -18.26 5.09 4.51
CA GLU A 84 -19.69 5.15 4.87
C GLU A 84 -20.24 6.59 4.78
N ARG A 85 -19.49 7.57 5.30
CA ARG A 85 -19.87 9.00 5.18
C ARG A 85 -19.95 9.47 3.74
N LEU A 86 -19.03 9.01 2.89
CA LEU A 86 -19.01 9.40 1.48
C LEU A 86 -20.21 8.85 0.71
N LEU A 87 -20.70 7.66 1.09
CA LEU A 87 -21.91 7.08 0.52
C LEU A 87 -23.16 7.86 0.95
N ASP A 88 -23.27 8.20 2.23
CA ASP A 88 -24.36 9.03 2.78
C ASP A 88 -24.42 10.42 2.11
N ASP A 89 -23.26 11.06 1.93
CA ASP A 89 -23.16 12.36 1.27
C ASP A 89 -23.67 12.28 -0.19
N VAL A 90 -23.35 11.19 -0.90
CA VAL A 90 -23.84 10.93 -2.26
C VAL A 90 -25.35 10.75 -2.29
N ASP A 91 -25.91 9.98 -1.35
CA ASP A 91 -27.36 9.77 -1.27
C ASP A 91 -28.11 11.09 -0.98
N SER A 92 -27.57 11.93 -0.08
CA SER A 92 -28.17 13.24 0.20
C SER A 92 -28.13 14.19 -1.01
N LEU A 93 -27.06 14.14 -1.80
CA LEU A 93 -26.94 14.93 -3.03
C LEU A 93 -27.90 14.44 -4.11
N LEU A 94 -28.10 13.11 -4.22
CA LEU A 94 -29.07 12.52 -5.14
C LEU A 94 -30.51 12.88 -4.74
N GLU A 95 -30.83 12.88 -3.44
CA GLU A 95 -32.14 13.32 -2.95
C GLU A 95 -32.38 14.81 -3.19
N GLN A 96 -31.38 15.68 -2.97
CA GLN A 96 -31.47 17.10 -3.29
C GLN A 96 -31.71 17.34 -4.78
N LEU A 97 -31.03 16.61 -5.66
CA LEU A 97 -31.25 16.69 -7.11
C LEU A 97 -32.64 16.19 -7.53
N ARG A 98 -33.15 15.14 -6.88
CA ARG A 98 -34.50 14.62 -7.11
C ARG A 98 -35.58 15.60 -6.66
N ASN A 99 -35.42 16.22 -5.49
CA ASN A 99 -36.38 17.18 -4.95
C ASN A 99 -36.28 18.57 -5.59
N SER A 100 -35.12 18.96 -6.14
CA SER A 100 -34.94 20.25 -6.84
C SER A 100 -35.50 20.27 -8.28
N LYS A 101 -35.97 19.13 -8.81
CA LYS A 101 -36.58 19.02 -10.15
C LYS A 101 -38.12 18.88 -10.15
N GLY A 102 -38.77 19.00 -8.99
CA GLY A 102 -40.22 19.17 -8.86
C GLY A 102 -40.58 20.61 -8.59
#